data_AF-A0A3A6PRG8-F1
#
_entry.id   AF-A0A3A6PRG8-F1
#
_cell.length_a   1.000
_cell.length_b   1.000
_cell.length_c   1.000
_cell.angle_alpha   90.00
_cell.angle_beta   90.00
_cell.angle_gamma   90.00
#
_symmetry.space_group_name_H-M   'P 1'
#
loop_
_entity.id
_entity.type
_entity.pdbx_description
1 polymer ?
#
loop_
_entity_poly.entity_id
_entity_poly.type
_entity_poly.pdbx_seq_one_letter_code
_entity_poly.pdbx_strand_id
1 'polypeptide(L)' 'MDNLITRTRTYLDDQDLVRVDRLLGRPVNIYLFDRYESLRVIGVVQGIDRQRGRFKVEGDWFILGDIEGIADVER' A
#
# COMPACT_ATOMS: atom_id res chain seq x y z
N MET A 1 -6.55 -28.88 -3.28
CA MET A 1 -7.12 -28.01 -2.24
C MET A 1 -6.44 -26.68 -2.41
N ASP A 2 -7.03 -25.81 -3.23
CA ASP A 2 -6.58 -24.44 -3.41
C ASP A 2 -6.65 -23.74 -2.06
N ASN A 3 -5.47 -23.39 -1.55
CA ASN A 3 -5.33 -22.62 -0.33
C ASN A 3 -5.77 -21.19 -0.68
N LEU A 4 -7.08 -20.96 -0.66
CA LEU A 4 -7.68 -19.62 -0.69
C LEU A 4 -7.09 -18.90 0.52
N ILE A 5 -6.02 -18.13 0.28
CA ILE A 5 -5.44 -17.19 1.22
C ILE A 5 -6.60 -16.27 1.58
N THR A 6 -7.31 -16.61 2.65
CA THR A 6 -8.40 -15.81 3.17
C THR A 6 -7.69 -14.65 3.83
N ARG A 7 -7.34 -13.65 3.02
CA ARG A 7 -6.60 -12.47 3.44
C ARG A 7 -7.45 -11.74 4.45
N THR A 8 -7.13 -11.99 5.71
CA THR A 8 -7.57 -11.18 6.82
C THR A 8 -7.20 -9.75 6.47
N ARG A 9 -8.21 -8.90 6.31
CA ARG A 9 -8.07 -7.47 6.11
C ARG A 9 -7.17 -6.94 7.22
N THR A 10 -5.90 -6.70 6.93
CA THR A 10 -4.94 -6.16 7.90
C THR A 10 -5.49 -4.81 8.34
N TYR A 11 -5.98 -4.75 9.57
CA TYR A 11 -6.40 -3.52 10.19
C TYR A 11 -5.10 -2.82 10.58
N LEU A 12 -4.76 -1.74 9.87
CA LEU A 12 -3.57 -0.95 10.18
C LEU A 12 -3.74 -0.42 11.60
N ASP A 13 -2.83 -0.81 12.48
CA ASP A 13 -2.80 -0.25 13.82
C ASP A 13 -2.18 1.16 13.81
N ASP A 14 -2.22 1.84 14.95
CA ASP A 14 -1.68 3.20 15.09
C ASP A 14 -0.21 3.32 14.65
N GLN A 15 0.62 2.29 14.82
CA GLN A 15 2.02 2.33 14.42
C GLN A 15 2.17 2.26 12.90
N ASP A 16 1.38 1.41 12.26
CA ASP A 16 1.33 1.36 10.79
C ASP A 16 0.85 2.70 10.23
N LEU A 17 -0.20 3.29 10.81
CA LEU A 17 -0.74 4.59 10.37
C LEU A 17 0.26 5.73 10.45
N VAL A 18 1.12 5.75 11.49
CA VAL A 18 2.22 6.71 11.60
C VAL A 18 3.28 6.45 10.54
N ARG A 19 3.55 5.19 10.24
CA ARG A 19 4.54 4.80 9.22
C ARG A 19 4.07 5.19 7.83
N VAL A 20 2.78 4.99 7.50
CA VAL A 20 2.22 5.39 6.21
C VAL A 20 2.20 6.90 6.07
N ASP A 21 1.87 7.64 7.13
CA ASP A 21 1.84 9.11 7.14
C ASP A 21 3.20 9.73 6.74
N ARG A 22 4.30 9.13 7.21
CA ARG A 22 5.66 9.54 6.85
C ARG A 22 6.00 9.38 5.37
N LEU A 23 5.24 8.59 4.63
CA LEU A 23 5.45 8.36 3.20
C LEU A 23 4.82 9.46 2.34
N LEU A 24 4.03 10.37 2.92
CA LEU A 24 3.43 11.49 2.20
C LEU A 24 4.51 12.37 1.56
N GLY A 25 4.37 12.62 0.27
CA GLY A 25 5.35 13.40 -0.52
C GLY A 25 6.63 12.65 -0.85
N ARG A 26 6.76 11.37 -0.47
CA ARG A 26 7.94 10.55 -0.77
C ARG A 26 7.71 9.63 -1.96
N PRO A 27 8.74 9.38 -2.78
CA PRO A 27 8.70 8.33 -3.78
C PRO A 27 8.72 6.97 -3.08
N VAL A 28 7.77 6.10 -3.45
CA VAL A 28 7.63 4.75 -2.90
C VAL A 28 7.51 3.73 -4.03
N ASN A 29 8.04 2.54 -3.79
CA ASN A 29 7.72 1.33 -4.53
C ASN A 29 6.64 0.58 -3.74
N ILE A 30 5.43 0.51 -4.30
CA ILE A 30 4.35 -0.34 -3.78
C ILE A 30 4.36 -1.64 -4.56
N TYR A 31 4.41 -2.74 -3.83
CA TYR A 31 4.20 -4.07 -4.37
C TYR A 31 2.77 -4.47 -4.05
N LEU A 32 1.92 -4.47 -5.07
CA LEU A 32 0.55 -4.96 -4.97
C LEU A 32 0.54 -6.43 -5.36
N PHE A 33 -0.21 -7.22 -4.59
CA PHE A 33 -0.53 -8.55 -5.02
C PHE A 33 -1.76 -8.52 -5.91
N ASP A 34 -1.58 -8.95 -7.14
CA ASP A 34 -2.67 -9.50 -7.92
C ASP A 34 -2.48 -11.02 -8.05
N ARG A 35 -3.61 -11.73 -8.07
CA ARG A 35 -3.66 -13.19 -8.13
C ARG A 35 -3.10 -13.77 -9.44
N TYR A 36 -2.85 -12.92 -10.43
CA TYR A 36 -2.30 -13.27 -11.74
C TYR A 36 -0.93 -12.64 -11.99
N GLU A 37 -0.67 -11.40 -11.55
CA GLU A 37 0.65 -10.75 -11.66
C GLU A 37 1.02 -9.89 -10.45
N SER A 38 2.28 -9.88 -10.04
CA SER A 38 2.77 -8.91 -9.04
C SER A 38 2.82 -7.51 -9.67
N LEU A 39 1.99 -6.58 -9.20
CA LEU A 39 1.89 -5.25 -9.76
C LEU A 39 2.77 -4.29 -8.96
N ARG A 40 3.83 -3.78 -9.59
CA ARG A 40 4.75 -2.82 -8.97
C ARG A 40 4.36 -1.40 -9.38
N VAL A 41 3.97 -0.58 -8.42
CA VAL A 41 3.69 0.85 -8.62
C VAL A 41 4.86 1.64 -8.06
N ILE A 42 5.48 2.49 -8.88
CA ILE A 42 6.54 3.40 -8.47
C ILE A 42 6.00 4.81 -8.60
N GLY A 43 5.95 5.57 -7.50
CA GLY A 43 5.43 6.93 -7.57
C GLY A 43 5.45 7.67 -6.25
N VAL A 44 5.07 8.94 -6.29
CA VAL A 44 5.02 9.79 -5.09
C VAL A 44 3.65 9.69 -4.43
N VAL A 45 3.63 9.44 -3.10
CA VAL A 45 2.38 9.48 -2.33
C VAL A 45 1.88 10.93 -2.26
N GLN A 46 0.74 11.20 -2.89
CA GLN A 46 0.08 12.50 -2.89
C GLN A 46 -0.97 12.66 -1.79
N GLY A 47 -1.46 11.56 -1.22
CA GLY A 47 -2.51 11.60 -0.21
C GLY A 47 -2.73 10.26 0.46
N ILE A 48 -3.30 10.28 1.67
CA ILE A 48 -3.57 9.08 2.48
C ILE A 48 -4.99 9.20 3.03
N ASP A 49 -5.83 8.20 2.77
CA ASP A 49 -7.17 8.05 3.35
C ASP A 49 -7.11 6.96 4.43
N ARG A 50 -7.03 7.40 5.69
CA ARG A 50 -6.96 6.52 6.86
C ARG A 50 -8.28 5.79 7.13
N GLN A 51 -9.42 6.44 6.89
CA GLN A 51 -10.73 5.84 7.16
C GLN A 51 -11.00 4.66 6.24
N ARG A 52 -10.49 4.72 5.01
CA ARG A 52 -10.72 3.70 4.00
C ARG A 52 -9.49 2.84 3.72
N GLY A 53 -8.37 3.12 4.38
CA GLY A 53 -7.11 2.41 4.26
C GLY A 53 -6.55 2.46 2.84
N ARG A 54 -6.39 3.66 2.27
CA ARG A 54 -5.92 3.85 0.89
C ARG A 54 -4.86 4.95 0.78
N PHE A 55 -4.04 4.87 -0.24
CA PHE A 55 -3.06 5.90 -0.59
C PHE A 55 -3.27 6.35 -2.03
N LYS A 56 -3.03 7.64 -2.27
CA LYS A 56 -3.08 8.25 -3.59
C LYS A 56 -1.65 8.36 -4.10
N VAL A 57 -1.34 7.71 -5.22
CA VAL A 57 -0.02 7.76 -5.86
C VAL A 57 -0.21 8.16 -7.30
N GLU A 58 0.49 9.21 -7.73
CA GLU A 58 0.42 9.77 -9.10
C GLU A 58 -0.98 10.16 -9.61
N GLY A 59 -2.01 10.16 -8.76
CA GLY A 59 -3.39 10.43 -9.17
C GLY A 59 -4.34 9.28 -8.83
N ASP A 60 -3.81 8.07 -8.70
CA ASP A 60 -4.58 6.84 -8.50
C ASP A 60 -4.64 6.40 -7.04
N TRP A 61 -5.77 5.82 -6.66
CA TRP A 61 -6.01 5.32 -5.31
C TRP A 61 -5.75 3.81 -5.23
N PHE A 62 -4.94 3.42 -4.26
CA PHE A 62 -4.56 2.04 -4.01
C PHE A 62 -4.90 1.64 -2.58
N ILE A 63 -5.37 0.42 -2.38
CA ILE A 63 -5.87 -0.06 -1.09
C ILE A 63 -4.72 -0.74 -0.32
N LEU A 64 -4.57 -0.41 0.96
CA LEU A 64 -3.51 -0.95 1.82
C LEU A 64 -3.58 -2.48 1.97
N GLY A 65 -4.77 -3.06 1.96
CA GLY A 65 -4.95 -4.52 2.05
C GLY A 65 -4.45 -5.30 0.82
N ASP A 66 -4.23 -4.63 -0.31
CA ASP A 66 -3.66 -5.23 -1.52
C ASP A 66 -2.14 -5.03 -1.59
N ILE A 67 -1.56 -4.23 -0.69
CA ILE A 67 -0.12 -4.04 -0.61
C ILE A 67 0.53 -5.22 0.11
N GLU A 68 1.49 -5.87 -0.53
CA GLU A 68 2.39 -6.83 0.11
C GLU A 68 3.61 -6.17 0.74
N GLY A 69 4.04 -5.04 0.20
CA GLY A 69 5.13 -4.26 0.76
C GLY A 69 5.19 -2.85 0.21
N ILE A 70 5.61 -1.91 1.05
CA ILE A 70 6.00 -0.56 0.64
C ILE A 70 7.49 -0.41 0.93
N ALA A 71 8.28 -0.13 -0.10
CA ALA A 71 9.67 0.27 0.05
C ALA A 71 9.79 1.75 -0.28
N ASP A 72 10.30 2.53 0.67
CA ASP A 72 10.71 3.91 0.41
C ASP A 72 11.83 3.90 -0.63
N VAL A 73 11.73 4.77 -1.64
CA VAL A 73 12.78 4.94 -2.66
C VAL A 73 13.80 5.96 -2.14
N GLU A 74 14.36 5.72 -0.96
CA GLU A 74 15.48 6.49 -0.44
C GLU A 74 16.77 5.91 -1.03
N ARG A 75 17.28 6.60 -2.07
CA ARG A 75 18.66 6.61 -2.63
C ARG A 75 19.42 5.28 -2.71
#